data_AF-A0A0K1E5R6-F1
#
_entry.id   AF-A0A0K1E5R6-F1
#
_cell.length_a   1.000
_cell.length_b   1.000
_cell.length_c   1.000
_cell.angle_alpha   90.00
_cell.angle_beta   90.00
_cell.angle_gamma   90.00
#
_symmetry.space_group_name_H-M   'P 1'
#
loop_
_entity.id
_entity.type
_entity.pdbx_description
1 polymer ?
#
loop_
_entity_poly.entity_id
_entity_poly.type
_entity_poly.pdbx_seq_one_letter_code
_entity_poly.pdbx_strand_id
1 'polypeptide(L)'
;MPSPVAFAATPPGHQGPPPPRLAAPPAVRPIEVRVALSSVAAGTLSEVRLRRLLDIELTDTAQVAATATGPLDEHAAYVWIERPTEARLEIQVRIDARPVVRRGISISGLTADVAARLVAITTSEMIRAEIRRARAPRRAVTPRAPTAEELELAARDHDALSLGAGPHAAWLPASSTLLAGPGLAVGLRRSRVEQVLFARWLASPVGDSTMRWLEAGLAADYRIWIHPALRITLGASAAAASVRLSNVTAVDDLPGEQDTWSARAGAQISVDTRIGGPLWLGMHLEPGAVLRAVPFRNAAGNRDEIAGAWLGLGFSLTAEAVSSGSTR
;
A
#
# COMPACT_ATOMS: atom_id res chain seq x y z
N MET A 1 -54.55 -65.12 21.90
CA MET A 1 -54.95 -64.44 20.65
C MET A 1 -54.15 -63.15 20.56
N PRO A 2 -53.30 -62.98 19.55
CA PRO A 2 -52.20 -62.00 19.57
C PRO A 2 -52.67 -60.57 19.25
N SER A 3 -52.01 -59.61 19.91
CA SER A 3 -52.18 -58.16 19.75
C SER A 3 -51.80 -57.67 18.34
N PRO A 4 -52.52 -56.69 17.77
CA PRO A 4 -52.12 -56.05 16.52
C PRO A 4 -50.96 -55.06 16.72
N VAL A 5 -49.99 -55.15 15.82
CA VAL A 5 -48.79 -54.33 15.74
C VAL A 5 -49.15 -52.95 15.16
N ALA A 6 -48.72 -51.88 15.85
CA ALA A 6 -48.88 -50.50 15.41
C ALA A 6 -47.87 -50.15 14.29
N PHE A 7 -48.37 -49.63 13.17
CA PHE A 7 -47.55 -49.05 12.10
C PHE A 7 -47.24 -47.58 12.41
N ALA A 8 -45.95 -47.24 12.36
CA ALA A 8 -45.43 -45.90 12.59
C ALA A 8 -45.82 -44.92 11.47
N ALA A 9 -46.28 -43.73 11.87
CA ALA A 9 -46.58 -42.62 10.99
C ALA A 9 -45.30 -41.94 10.47
N THR A 10 -45.25 -41.69 9.15
CA THR A 10 -44.19 -40.95 8.46
C THR A 10 -44.36 -39.43 8.71
N PRO A 11 -43.31 -38.67 9.06
CA PRO A 11 -43.41 -37.22 9.23
C PRO A 11 -43.51 -36.49 7.87
N PRO A 12 -44.17 -35.32 7.82
CA PRO A 12 -44.39 -34.58 6.57
C PRO A 12 -43.11 -33.92 6.06
N GLY A 13 -42.82 -34.10 4.76
CA GLY A 13 -41.69 -33.49 4.07
C GLY A 13 -41.81 -31.96 3.99
N HIS A 14 -40.76 -31.26 4.42
CA HIS A 14 -40.58 -29.83 4.19
C HIS A 14 -40.38 -29.56 2.69
N GLN A 15 -41.33 -28.86 2.06
CA GLN A 15 -41.12 -28.24 0.74
C GLN A 15 -40.25 -26.99 0.93
N GLY A 16 -39.02 -27.04 0.44
CA GLY A 16 -38.15 -25.85 0.34
C GLY A 16 -38.68 -24.87 -0.72
N PRO A 17 -38.34 -23.57 -0.61
CA PRO A 17 -38.81 -22.54 -1.53
C PRO A 17 -38.35 -22.80 -2.97
N PRO A 18 -39.16 -22.46 -3.99
CA PRO A 18 -38.78 -22.66 -5.38
C PRO A 18 -37.56 -21.81 -5.75
N PRO A 19 -36.68 -22.30 -6.65
CA PRO A 19 -35.48 -21.58 -7.04
C PRO A 19 -35.84 -20.26 -7.75
N PRO A 20 -35.04 -19.19 -7.55
CA PRO A 20 -35.28 -17.90 -8.18
C PRO A 20 -35.21 -18.01 -9.71
N ARG A 21 -36.26 -17.54 -10.39
CA ARG A 21 -36.23 -17.38 -11.86
C ARG A 21 -35.14 -16.38 -12.23
N LEU A 22 -34.20 -16.82 -13.05
CA LEU A 22 -33.23 -15.95 -13.72
C LEU A 22 -33.99 -14.85 -14.47
N ALA A 23 -33.73 -13.58 -14.12
CA ALA A 23 -34.31 -12.43 -14.78
C ALA A 23 -33.93 -12.45 -16.27
N ALA A 24 -34.91 -12.27 -17.15
CA ALA A 24 -34.66 -12.08 -18.57
C ALA A 24 -33.71 -10.89 -18.78
N PRO A 25 -32.74 -10.98 -19.71
CA PRO A 25 -31.84 -9.86 -19.97
C PRO A 25 -32.65 -8.61 -20.36
N PRO A 26 -32.25 -7.41 -19.90
CA PRO A 26 -32.97 -6.18 -20.21
C PRO A 26 -33.01 -5.97 -21.73
N ALA A 27 -34.20 -5.66 -22.25
CA ALA A 27 -34.38 -5.32 -23.66
C ALA A 27 -33.46 -4.13 -24.00
N VAL A 28 -32.53 -4.35 -24.93
CA VAL A 28 -31.64 -3.29 -25.41
C VAL A 28 -32.51 -2.25 -26.12
N ARG A 29 -32.68 -1.08 -25.51
CA ARG A 29 -33.40 0.02 -26.15
C ARG A 29 -32.64 0.43 -27.42
N PRO A 30 -33.32 0.59 -28.56
CA PRO A 30 -32.68 1.10 -29.77
C PRO A 30 -32.18 2.52 -29.51
N ILE A 31 -31.04 2.87 -30.11
CA ILE A 31 -30.49 4.23 -30.00
C ILE A 31 -31.34 5.16 -30.85
N GLU A 32 -31.74 6.30 -30.29
CA GLU A 32 -32.52 7.30 -31.01
C GLU A 32 -31.59 8.23 -31.82
N VAL A 33 -31.80 8.35 -33.13
CA VAL A 33 -30.95 9.13 -34.04
C VAL A 33 -31.64 10.45 -34.38
N ARG A 34 -31.04 11.55 -33.95
CA ARG A 34 -31.54 12.91 -34.15
C ARG A 34 -30.69 13.59 -35.22
N VAL A 35 -31.31 13.83 -36.37
CA VAL A 35 -30.65 14.38 -37.56
C VAL A 35 -31.01 15.85 -37.71
N ALA A 36 -30.00 16.68 -37.87
CA ALA A 36 -30.11 18.11 -38.17
C ALA A 36 -29.26 18.44 -39.41
N LEU A 37 -29.76 19.32 -40.27
CA LEU A 37 -29.08 19.76 -41.48
C LEU A 37 -28.88 21.27 -41.45
N SER A 38 -27.75 21.75 -41.98
CA SER A 38 -27.62 23.16 -42.36
C SER A 38 -28.68 23.52 -43.43
N SER A 39 -29.10 24.78 -43.50
CA SER A 39 -30.09 25.25 -44.49
C SER A 39 -29.69 24.90 -45.93
N VAL A 40 -28.40 25.04 -46.24
CA VAL A 40 -27.82 24.72 -47.56
C VAL A 40 -27.86 23.20 -47.85
N ALA A 41 -27.55 22.37 -46.85
CA ALA A 41 -27.65 20.92 -46.98
C ALA A 41 -29.12 20.47 -47.12
N ALA A 42 -30.05 21.08 -46.37
CA ALA A 42 -31.47 20.76 -46.44
C ALA A 42 -32.07 21.04 -47.82
N GLY A 43 -31.70 22.17 -48.46
CA GLY A 43 -32.13 22.49 -49.82
C GLY A 43 -31.59 21.52 -50.89
N THR A 44 -30.45 20.88 -50.62
CA THR A 44 -29.80 19.94 -51.56
C THR A 44 -30.28 18.51 -51.37
N LEU A 45 -30.43 18.05 -50.12
CA LEU A 45 -30.64 16.64 -49.78
C LEU A 45 -32.09 16.30 -49.45
N SER A 46 -32.93 17.31 -49.15
CA SER A 46 -34.25 17.17 -48.55
C SER A 46 -34.20 16.42 -47.21
N GLU A 47 -34.45 17.12 -46.10
CA GLU A 47 -34.44 16.51 -44.77
C GLU A 47 -35.39 15.31 -44.67
N VAL A 48 -36.62 15.45 -45.17
CA VAL A 48 -37.63 14.38 -45.14
C VAL A 48 -37.14 13.12 -45.88
N ARG A 49 -36.52 13.31 -47.05
CA ARG A 49 -35.98 12.18 -47.83
C ARG A 49 -34.81 11.53 -47.10
N LEU A 50 -33.89 12.33 -46.58
CA LEU A 50 -32.71 11.82 -45.88
C LEU A 50 -33.10 11.05 -44.62
N ARG A 51 -34.06 11.55 -43.82
CA ARG A 51 -34.58 10.83 -42.65
C ARG A 51 -35.17 9.48 -43.03
N ARG A 52 -35.95 9.42 -44.12
CA ARG A 52 -36.51 8.15 -44.62
C ARG A 52 -35.44 7.17 -45.08
N LEU A 53 -34.41 7.64 -45.77
CA LEU A 53 -33.28 6.80 -46.18
C LEU A 53 -32.50 6.29 -44.96
N LEU A 54 -32.26 7.14 -43.96
CA LEU A 54 -31.61 6.75 -42.73
C LEU A 54 -32.41 5.72 -41.94
N ASP A 55 -33.73 5.87 -41.89
CA ASP A 55 -34.63 4.92 -41.23
C ASP A 55 -34.50 3.53 -41.87
N ILE A 56 -34.49 3.46 -43.21
CA ILE A 56 -34.25 2.21 -43.95
C ILE A 56 -32.87 1.63 -43.61
N GLU A 57 -31.81 2.45 -43.67
CA GLU A 57 -30.43 2.00 -43.42
C GLU A 57 -30.18 1.61 -41.95
N LEU A 58 -30.99 2.09 -41.00
CA LEU A 58 -30.78 1.89 -39.56
C LEU A 58 -31.79 0.94 -38.91
N THR A 59 -32.77 0.42 -39.65
CA THR A 59 -33.89 -0.44 -39.21
C THR A 59 -33.58 -1.35 -38.01
N ASP A 60 -32.47 -2.09 -38.02
CA ASP A 60 -32.13 -3.08 -36.99
C ASP A 60 -31.22 -2.56 -35.85
N THR A 61 -30.75 -1.32 -35.95
CA THR A 61 -29.69 -0.78 -35.07
C THR A 61 -30.14 0.44 -34.27
N ALA A 62 -30.95 1.32 -34.87
CA ALA A 62 -31.30 2.61 -34.31
C ALA A 62 -32.62 3.12 -34.92
N GLN A 63 -33.34 3.95 -34.16
CA GLN A 63 -34.59 4.56 -34.61
C GLN A 63 -34.36 6.03 -34.93
N VAL A 64 -34.78 6.50 -36.10
CA VAL A 64 -34.69 7.94 -36.43
C VAL A 64 -35.79 8.69 -35.69
N ALA A 65 -35.40 9.71 -34.92
CA ALA A 65 -36.34 10.57 -34.19
C ALA A 65 -37.29 11.30 -35.15
N ALA A 66 -38.39 11.85 -34.65
CA ALA A 66 -39.22 12.77 -35.43
C ALA A 66 -38.59 14.18 -35.51
N THR A 67 -37.93 14.61 -34.44
CA THR A 67 -37.32 15.94 -34.31
C THR A 67 -35.80 15.87 -34.23
N ALA A 68 -35.13 16.98 -34.52
CA ALA A 68 -33.68 17.10 -34.37
C ALA A 68 -33.25 17.49 -32.95
N THR A 69 -34.18 17.97 -32.13
CA THR A 69 -33.96 18.52 -30.79
C THR A 69 -34.47 17.58 -29.70
N GLY A 70 -33.80 17.59 -28.55
CA GLY A 70 -34.17 16.82 -27.36
C GLY A 70 -33.03 16.75 -26.32
N PRO A 71 -33.29 16.23 -25.11
CA PRO A 71 -32.32 16.15 -24.00
C PRO A 71 -31.13 15.24 -24.34
N LEU A 72 -29.95 15.59 -23.79
CA LEU A 72 -28.68 14.86 -23.95
C LEU A 72 -28.71 13.55 -23.16
N ASP A 73 -29.52 12.61 -23.64
CA ASP A 73 -29.68 11.31 -22.97
C ASP A 73 -28.58 10.34 -23.42
N GLU A 74 -28.23 9.38 -22.54
CA GLU A 74 -27.23 8.33 -22.77
C GLU A 74 -27.57 7.37 -23.95
N HIS A 75 -28.73 7.56 -24.60
CA HIS A 75 -29.27 6.70 -25.65
C HIS A 75 -29.61 7.44 -26.95
N ALA A 76 -29.02 8.62 -27.18
CA ALA A 76 -29.21 9.40 -28.40
C ALA A 76 -27.91 9.55 -29.23
N ALA A 77 -28.05 9.42 -30.54
CA ALA A 77 -27.04 9.76 -31.54
C ALA A 77 -27.44 11.07 -32.24
N TYR A 78 -26.64 12.11 -32.08
CA TYR A 78 -26.82 13.39 -32.75
C TYR A 78 -26.02 13.43 -34.03
N VAL A 79 -26.68 13.77 -35.13
CA VAL A 79 -26.08 13.90 -36.45
C VAL A 79 -26.29 15.33 -36.96
N TRP A 80 -25.19 16.01 -37.29
CA TRP A 80 -25.22 17.29 -37.98
C TRP A 80 -24.62 17.14 -39.37
N ILE A 81 -25.34 17.62 -40.39
CA ILE A 81 -24.89 17.56 -41.79
C ILE A 81 -24.82 18.97 -42.35
N GLU A 82 -23.62 19.37 -42.75
CA GLU A 82 -23.35 20.68 -43.32
C GLU A 82 -22.78 20.60 -44.73
N ARG A 83 -23.04 21.64 -45.51
CA ARG A 83 -22.50 21.78 -46.87
C ARG A 83 -21.54 22.98 -46.89
N PRO A 84 -20.25 22.76 -46.58
CA PRO A 84 -19.28 23.86 -46.54
C PRO A 84 -18.97 24.42 -47.93
N THR A 85 -19.06 23.60 -48.99
CA THR A 85 -18.87 24.03 -50.39
C THR A 85 -19.88 23.35 -51.30
N GLU A 86 -20.02 23.83 -52.54
CA GLU A 86 -20.96 23.22 -53.48
C GLU A 86 -20.62 21.75 -53.80
N ALA A 87 -19.33 21.40 -53.81
CA ALA A 87 -18.85 20.07 -54.15
C ALA A 87 -18.73 19.13 -52.94
N ARG A 88 -18.99 19.58 -51.70
CA ARG A 88 -18.66 18.81 -50.49
C ARG A 88 -19.71 18.92 -49.40
N LEU A 89 -19.98 17.79 -48.76
CA LEU A 89 -20.73 17.69 -47.50
C LEU A 89 -19.82 17.23 -46.37
N GLU A 90 -20.17 17.62 -45.15
CA GLU A 90 -19.56 17.15 -43.92
C GLU A 90 -20.64 16.59 -43.00
N ILE A 91 -20.39 15.37 -42.51
CA ILE A 91 -21.25 14.66 -41.56
C ILE A 91 -20.53 14.64 -40.23
N GLN A 92 -21.20 15.09 -39.18
CA GLN A 92 -20.73 15.04 -37.81
C GLN A 92 -21.66 14.14 -37.01
N VAL A 93 -21.12 13.13 -36.32
CA VAL A 93 -21.89 12.19 -35.50
C VAL A 93 -21.35 12.21 -34.08
N ARG A 94 -22.24 12.31 -33.10
CA ARG A 94 -21.94 12.19 -31.67
C ARG A 94 -22.92 11.23 -31.02
N ILE A 95 -22.41 10.25 -30.28
CA ILE A 95 -23.23 9.32 -29.49
C ILE A 95 -22.83 9.50 -28.02
N ASP A 96 -23.81 9.75 -27.14
CA ASP A 96 -23.56 9.96 -25.70
C ASP A 96 -22.53 11.09 -25.45
N ALA A 97 -21.74 11.02 -24.38
CA ALA A 97 -20.67 11.97 -24.05
C ALA A 97 -19.37 11.80 -24.88
N ARG A 98 -19.40 11.04 -25.98
CA ARG A 98 -18.21 10.78 -26.79
C ARG A 98 -17.81 11.99 -27.66
N PRO A 99 -16.53 12.09 -28.07
CA PRO A 99 -16.11 13.12 -29.01
C PRO A 99 -16.84 12.99 -30.35
N VAL A 100 -17.08 14.13 -30.99
CA VAL A 100 -17.72 14.21 -32.31
C VAL A 100 -16.81 13.58 -33.37
N VAL A 101 -17.33 12.62 -34.13
CA VAL A 101 -16.67 12.02 -35.29
C VAL A 101 -17.13 12.72 -36.56
N ARG A 102 -16.20 13.09 -37.43
CA ARG A 102 -16.47 13.86 -38.64
C ARG A 102 -16.06 13.10 -39.90
N ARG A 103 -16.83 13.25 -40.99
CA ARG A 103 -16.50 12.69 -42.30
C ARG A 103 -16.95 13.60 -43.43
N GLY A 104 -16.05 13.89 -44.35
CA GLY A 104 -16.35 14.62 -45.58
C GLY A 104 -16.76 13.69 -46.73
N ILE A 105 -17.71 14.12 -47.55
CA ILE A 105 -18.14 13.44 -48.78
C ILE A 105 -18.08 14.42 -49.95
N SER A 106 -17.48 14.00 -51.06
CA SER A 106 -17.56 14.74 -52.33
C SER A 106 -18.87 14.40 -53.04
N ILE A 107 -19.63 15.43 -53.42
CA ILE A 107 -20.89 15.31 -54.16
C ILE A 107 -20.84 15.98 -55.54
N SER A 108 -19.64 16.35 -56.01
CA SER A 108 -19.46 16.97 -57.33
C SER A 108 -20.01 16.05 -58.43
N GLY A 109 -20.86 16.60 -59.30
CA GLY A 109 -21.47 15.87 -60.41
C GLY A 109 -22.54 14.84 -60.02
N LEU A 110 -22.89 14.70 -58.73
CA LEU A 110 -23.97 13.82 -58.29
C LEU A 110 -25.32 14.54 -58.37
N THR A 111 -26.36 13.81 -58.77
CA THR A 111 -27.73 14.30 -58.61
C THR A 111 -28.10 14.34 -57.13
N ALA A 112 -29.05 15.19 -56.75
CA ALA A 112 -29.51 15.35 -55.37
C ALA A 112 -29.92 14.01 -54.72
N ASP A 113 -30.52 13.10 -55.51
CA ASP A 113 -30.97 11.80 -55.02
C ASP A 113 -29.82 10.84 -54.71
N VAL A 114 -28.83 10.78 -55.61
CA VAL A 114 -27.63 9.97 -55.41
C VAL A 114 -26.81 10.52 -54.24
N ALA A 115 -26.70 11.85 -54.12
CA ALA A 115 -26.06 12.50 -52.99
C ALA A 115 -26.75 12.18 -51.67
N ALA A 116 -28.09 12.25 -51.60
CA ALA A 116 -28.87 11.92 -50.40
C ALA A 116 -28.67 10.45 -49.98
N ARG A 117 -28.67 9.50 -50.94
CA ARG A 117 -28.43 8.09 -50.65
C ARG A 117 -27.01 7.83 -50.14
N LEU A 118 -26.00 8.44 -50.76
CA LEU A 118 -24.61 8.32 -50.34
C LEU A 118 -24.41 8.86 -48.91
N VAL A 119 -25.03 10.00 -48.60
CA VAL A 119 -25.00 10.60 -47.26
C VAL A 119 -25.69 9.70 -46.24
N ALA A 120 -26.85 9.13 -46.58
CA ALA A 120 -27.57 8.21 -45.70
C ALA A 120 -26.72 6.98 -45.35
N ILE A 121 -26.14 6.31 -46.34
CA ILE A 121 -25.26 5.14 -46.15
C ILE A 121 -24.04 5.51 -45.31
N THR A 122 -23.41 6.65 -45.61
CA THR A 122 -22.19 7.05 -44.88
C THR A 122 -22.51 7.37 -43.42
N THR A 123 -23.61 8.07 -43.18
CA THR A 123 -24.08 8.42 -41.84
C THR A 123 -24.47 7.15 -41.06
N SER A 124 -25.17 6.20 -41.67
CA SER A 124 -25.57 4.95 -41.00
C SER A 124 -24.35 4.12 -40.61
N GLU A 125 -23.33 4.04 -41.47
CA GLU A 125 -22.08 3.35 -41.15
C GLU A 125 -21.29 4.04 -40.03
N MET A 126 -21.25 5.37 -40.00
CA MET A 126 -20.64 6.11 -38.89
C MET A 126 -21.36 5.84 -37.57
N ILE A 127 -22.69 5.85 -37.56
CA ILE A 127 -23.51 5.53 -36.38
C ILE A 127 -23.23 4.10 -35.93
N ARG A 128 -23.32 3.11 -36.83
CA ARG A 128 -23.05 1.69 -36.51
C ARG A 128 -21.65 1.48 -35.94
N ALA A 129 -20.63 2.16 -36.48
CA ALA A 129 -19.27 2.06 -35.98
C ALA A 129 -19.13 2.59 -34.55
N GLU A 130 -19.73 3.73 -34.23
CA GLU A 130 -19.69 4.29 -32.89
C GLU A 130 -20.52 3.48 -31.89
N ILE A 131 -21.66 2.92 -32.30
CA ILE A 131 -22.45 1.98 -31.47
C ILE A 131 -21.61 0.75 -31.11
N ARG A 132 -20.88 0.17 -32.08
CA ARG A 132 -19.98 -0.97 -31.80
C ARG A 132 -18.87 -0.58 -30.82
N ARG A 133 -18.27 0.60 -30.95
CA ARG A 133 -17.26 1.11 -30.01
C ARG A 133 -17.83 1.45 -28.63
N ALA A 134 -19.10 1.84 -28.56
CA ALA A 134 -19.82 2.07 -27.31
C ALA A 134 -20.05 0.76 -26.54
N ARG A 135 -20.38 -0.31 -27.26
CA ARG A 135 -20.66 -1.63 -26.70
C ARG A 135 -19.42 -2.50 -26.46
N ALA A 136 -18.27 -2.13 -27.02
CA ALA A 136 -17.03 -2.88 -26.82
C ALA A 136 -16.64 -2.84 -25.33
N PRO A 137 -16.49 -3.99 -24.65
CA PRO A 137 -16.07 -4.01 -23.25
C PRO A 137 -14.72 -3.32 -23.15
N ARG A 138 -14.63 -2.29 -22.29
CA ARG A 138 -13.33 -1.71 -21.90
C ARG A 138 -12.51 -2.87 -21.34
N ARG A 139 -11.42 -3.22 -22.03
CA ARG A 139 -10.47 -4.22 -21.55
C ARG A 139 -10.02 -3.76 -20.17
N ALA A 140 -10.47 -4.43 -19.12
CA ALA A 140 -10.02 -4.14 -17.77
C ALA A 140 -8.50 -4.26 -17.79
N VAL A 141 -7.81 -3.19 -17.38
CA VAL A 141 -6.37 -3.26 -17.18
C VAL A 141 -6.18 -4.24 -16.04
N THR A 142 -5.71 -5.45 -16.36
CA THR A 142 -5.40 -6.45 -15.34
C THR A 142 -4.39 -5.80 -14.38
N PRO A 143 -4.69 -5.70 -13.07
CA PRO A 143 -3.71 -5.18 -12.13
C PRO A 143 -2.44 -6.01 -12.26
N ARG A 144 -1.32 -5.34 -12.54
CA ARG A 144 -0.03 -6.00 -12.57
C ARG A 144 0.21 -6.58 -11.18
N ALA A 145 0.58 -7.85 -11.11
CA ALA A 145 1.04 -8.43 -9.84
C ALA A 145 2.25 -7.62 -9.36
N PRO A 146 2.25 -7.16 -8.09
CA PRO A 146 3.34 -6.35 -7.58
C PRO A 146 4.65 -7.12 -7.71
N THR A 147 5.70 -6.41 -8.10
CA THR A 147 7.03 -7.01 -8.22
C THR A 147 7.58 -7.35 -6.83
N ALA A 148 8.57 -8.25 -6.77
CA ALA A 148 9.24 -8.57 -5.50
C ALA A 148 9.84 -7.32 -4.83
N GLU A 149 10.35 -6.38 -5.63
CA GLU A 149 10.87 -5.10 -5.16
C GLU A 149 9.77 -4.20 -4.57
N GLU A 150 8.61 -4.13 -5.23
CA GLU A 150 7.45 -3.36 -4.72
C GLU A 150 6.92 -3.94 -3.42
N LEU A 151 6.84 -5.27 -3.31
CA LEU A 151 6.45 -5.96 -2.07
C LEU A 151 7.46 -5.71 -0.95
N GLU A 152 8.75 -5.76 -1.26
CA GLU A 152 9.80 -5.49 -0.27
C GLU A 152 9.77 -4.03 0.18
N LEU A 153 9.57 -3.08 -0.73
CA LEU A 153 9.49 -1.66 -0.40
C LEU A 153 8.26 -1.37 0.47
N ALA A 154 7.12 -2.00 0.16
CA ALA A 154 5.93 -1.93 1.01
C ALA A 154 6.18 -2.56 2.39
N ALA A 155 6.89 -3.69 2.48
CA ALA A 155 7.20 -4.36 3.74
C ALA A 155 8.05 -3.51 4.71
N ARG A 156 8.78 -2.51 4.21
CA ARG A 156 9.62 -1.61 5.04
C ARG A 156 8.82 -0.74 6.00
N ASP A 157 7.58 -0.41 5.64
CA ASP A 157 6.70 0.45 6.44
C ASP A 157 5.68 -0.36 7.27
N HIS A 158 5.75 -1.70 7.23
CA HIS A 158 4.90 -2.55 8.05
C HIS A 158 5.39 -2.64 9.49
N ASP A 159 4.44 -2.81 10.39
CA ASP A 159 4.72 -3.10 11.79
C ASP A 159 5.45 -4.43 11.92
N ALA A 160 6.42 -4.50 12.83
CA ALA A 160 7.20 -5.71 13.06
C ALA A 160 7.57 -5.88 14.53
N LEU A 161 7.65 -7.13 14.97
CA LEU A 161 8.22 -7.50 16.26
C LEU A 161 9.62 -8.05 16.02
N SER A 162 10.60 -7.59 16.80
CA SER A 162 11.98 -8.06 16.75
C SER A 162 12.40 -8.66 18.08
N LEU A 163 13.21 -9.72 18.01
CA LEU A 163 13.89 -10.32 19.15
C LEU A 163 15.37 -10.46 18.81
N GLY A 164 16.22 -9.83 19.60
CA GLY A 164 17.66 -9.79 19.41
C GLY A 164 18.44 -10.30 20.61
N ALA A 165 19.57 -10.94 20.35
CA ALA A 165 20.53 -11.35 21.37
C ALA A 165 21.96 -11.23 20.85
N GLY A 166 22.91 -10.95 21.73
CA GLY A 166 24.32 -10.98 21.35
C GLY A 166 25.28 -10.40 22.40
N PRO A 167 26.58 -10.43 22.11
CA PRO A 167 27.59 -9.87 23.00
C PRO A 167 27.62 -8.34 22.93
N HIS A 168 27.92 -7.72 24.06
CA HIS A 168 28.08 -6.28 24.21
C HIS A 168 29.32 -5.99 25.06
N ALA A 169 30.00 -4.91 24.73
CA ALA A 169 31.10 -4.36 25.51
C ALA A 169 30.92 -2.85 25.65
N ALA A 170 31.40 -2.29 26.76
CA ALA A 170 31.36 -0.86 27.01
C ALA A 170 32.65 -0.40 27.66
N TRP A 171 33.22 0.67 27.11
CA TRP A 171 34.39 1.32 27.66
C TRP A 171 33.97 2.61 28.38
N LEU A 172 34.45 2.76 29.62
CA LEU A 172 34.32 3.97 30.43
C LEU A 172 35.68 4.66 30.51
N PRO A 173 35.90 5.75 29.75
CA PRO A 173 37.21 6.39 29.67
C PRO A 173 37.69 6.97 30.99
N ALA A 174 36.79 7.52 31.81
CA ALA A 174 37.14 8.17 33.08
C ALA A 174 37.80 7.20 34.08
N SER A 175 37.35 5.94 34.10
CA SER A 175 37.90 4.88 34.96
C SER A 175 38.75 3.87 34.19
N SER A 176 39.02 4.11 32.90
CA SER A 176 39.69 3.17 31.98
C SER A 176 39.16 1.72 32.07
N THR A 177 37.86 1.57 32.34
CA THR A 177 37.23 0.27 32.61
C THR A 177 36.55 -0.26 31.36
N LEU A 178 36.76 -1.55 31.06
CA LEU A 178 36.07 -2.25 29.96
C LEU A 178 35.11 -3.29 30.54
N LEU A 179 33.82 -3.08 30.36
CA LEU A 179 32.74 -4.02 30.67
C LEU A 179 32.45 -4.88 29.45
N ALA A 180 32.16 -6.16 29.64
CA ALA A 180 31.69 -7.05 28.57
C ALA A 180 30.70 -8.10 29.08
N GLY A 181 29.79 -8.53 28.22
CA GLY A 181 28.86 -9.61 28.53
C GLY A 181 27.68 -9.71 27.56
N PRO A 182 26.69 -10.58 27.85
CA PRO A 182 25.54 -10.76 26.97
C PRO A 182 24.50 -9.63 27.09
N GLY A 183 23.75 -9.44 26.01
CA GLY A 183 22.57 -8.58 25.95
C GLY A 183 21.42 -9.25 25.20
N LEU A 184 20.21 -8.82 25.55
CA LEU A 184 18.94 -9.21 24.94
C LEU A 184 18.12 -7.96 24.63
N ALA A 185 17.37 -7.98 23.54
CA ALA A 185 16.51 -6.89 23.12
C ALA A 185 15.19 -7.40 22.51
N VAL A 186 14.11 -6.69 22.78
CA VAL A 186 12.80 -6.89 22.16
C VAL A 186 12.37 -5.55 21.56
N GLY A 187 12.10 -5.52 20.27
CA GLY A 187 11.69 -4.31 19.57
C GLY A 187 10.28 -4.42 19.01
N LEU A 188 9.54 -3.32 19.08
CA LEU A 188 8.30 -3.12 18.35
C LEU A 188 8.50 -1.99 17.34
N ARG A 189 8.52 -2.34 16.07
CA ARG A 189 8.54 -1.39 14.97
C ARG A 189 7.12 -0.99 14.60
N ARG A 190 6.89 0.33 14.51
CA ARG A 190 5.74 0.93 13.85
C ARG A 190 6.23 1.87 12.77
N SER A 191 5.87 1.59 11.51
CA SER A 191 6.47 2.27 10.36
C SER A 191 8.01 2.22 10.41
N ARG A 192 8.69 3.37 10.47
CA ARG A 192 10.17 3.46 10.49
C ARG A 192 10.78 3.63 11.87
N VAL A 193 9.96 3.71 12.92
CA VAL A 193 10.42 3.88 14.30
C VAL A 193 10.23 2.57 15.05
N GLU A 194 11.31 2.12 15.69
CA GLU A 194 11.34 0.95 16.54
C GLU A 194 11.52 1.38 17.99
N GLN A 195 10.64 0.89 18.87
CA GLN A 195 10.77 1.03 20.31
C GLN A 195 11.38 -0.25 20.85
N VAL A 196 12.53 -0.16 21.50
CA VAL A 196 13.29 -1.31 21.97
C VAL A 196 13.33 -1.32 23.49
N LEU A 197 13.03 -2.48 24.07
CA LEU A 197 13.35 -2.83 25.44
C LEU A 197 14.60 -3.69 25.41
N PHE A 198 15.62 -3.35 26.19
CA PHE A 198 16.83 -4.14 26.27
C PHE A 198 17.27 -4.41 27.71
N ALA A 199 18.01 -5.49 27.88
CA ALA A 199 18.69 -5.82 29.12
C ALA A 199 20.10 -6.34 28.82
N ARG A 200 21.07 -5.97 29.65
CA ARG A 200 22.46 -6.44 29.52
C ARG A 200 23.04 -6.80 30.86
N TRP A 201 23.86 -7.83 30.85
CA TRP A 201 24.64 -8.23 32.01
C TRP A 201 26.10 -8.15 31.62
N LEU A 202 26.78 -7.13 32.11
CA LEU A 202 28.18 -6.86 31.81
C LEU A 202 29.04 -7.05 33.05
N ALA A 203 30.29 -7.44 32.85
CA ALA A 203 31.27 -7.57 33.92
C ALA A 203 32.63 -7.04 33.47
N SER A 204 33.42 -6.55 34.42
CA SER A 204 34.79 -6.11 34.22
C SER A 204 35.67 -6.55 35.39
N PRO A 205 36.90 -7.05 35.14
CA PRO A 205 37.92 -7.07 36.17
C PRO A 205 38.42 -5.63 36.42
N VAL A 206 38.46 -5.19 37.68
CA VAL A 206 38.93 -3.86 38.09
C VAL A 206 39.98 -4.04 39.19
N GLY A 207 41.26 -4.09 38.85
CA GLY A 207 42.32 -4.51 39.79
C GLY A 207 42.07 -5.93 40.31
N ASP A 208 42.07 -6.11 41.64
CA ASP A 208 41.69 -7.38 42.31
C ASP A 208 40.18 -7.54 42.50
N SER A 209 39.37 -6.59 42.01
CA SER A 209 37.91 -6.62 42.13
C SER A 209 37.21 -7.04 40.84
N THR A 210 35.92 -7.34 40.95
CA THR A 210 35.04 -7.47 39.80
C THR A 210 33.88 -6.49 39.93
N MET A 211 33.68 -5.73 38.87
CA MET A 211 32.50 -4.89 38.66
C MET A 211 31.48 -5.69 37.86
N ARG A 212 30.24 -5.75 38.36
CA ARG A 212 29.09 -6.32 37.65
C ARG A 212 28.07 -5.23 37.41
N TRP A 213 27.55 -5.18 36.19
CA TRP A 213 26.63 -4.16 35.71
C TRP A 213 25.44 -4.86 35.06
N LEU A 214 24.30 -4.86 35.73
CA LEU A 214 23.05 -5.39 35.21
C LEU A 214 22.16 -4.23 34.83
N GLU A 215 21.99 -3.97 33.54
CA GLU A 215 21.18 -2.87 33.04
C GLU A 215 19.92 -3.31 32.33
N ALA A 216 18.88 -2.49 32.46
CA ALA A 216 17.66 -2.56 31.68
C ALA A 216 17.32 -1.16 31.17
N GLY A 217 16.85 -1.07 29.93
CA GLY A 217 16.65 0.21 29.29
C GLY A 217 15.65 0.18 28.14
N LEU A 218 15.43 1.39 27.62
CA LEU A 218 14.58 1.68 26.49
C LEU A 218 15.41 2.38 25.42
N ALA A 219 15.12 2.08 24.16
CA ALA A 219 15.63 2.84 23.02
C ALA A 219 14.51 3.17 22.03
N ALA A 220 14.72 4.25 21.28
CA ALA A 220 13.89 4.65 20.17
C ALA A 220 14.78 4.83 18.94
N ASP A 221 14.50 4.02 17.93
CA ASP A 221 15.38 3.74 16.81
C ASP A 221 14.70 4.08 15.50
N TYR A 222 15.32 4.91 14.68
CA TYR A 222 14.86 5.23 13.33
C TYR A 222 15.65 4.43 12.29
N ARG A 223 14.93 3.71 11.44
CA ARG A 223 15.52 2.76 10.49
C ARG A 223 15.57 3.30 9.07
N ILE A 224 16.74 3.18 8.45
CA ILE A 224 17.03 3.61 7.08
C ILE A 224 17.45 2.38 6.27
N TRP A 225 16.68 2.05 5.25
CA TRP A 225 17.00 0.96 4.33
C TRP A 225 17.89 1.47 3.20
N ILE A 226 19.11 0.93 3.11
CA ILE A 226 20.04 1.23 2.00
C ILE A 226 19.84 0.21 0.88
N HIS A 227 19.64 -1.06 1.26
CA HIS A 227 19.46 -2.18 0.36
C HIS A 227 18.43 -3.15 0.98
N PRO A 228 17.74 -3.99 0.19
CA PRO A 228 16.98 -5.15 0.67
C PRO A 228 17.61 -5.94 1.85
N ALA A 229 18.93 -6.08 1.80
CA ALA A 229 19.72 -6.85 2.77
C ALA A 229 20.58 -5.98 3.70
N LEU A 230 20.47 -4.65 3.66
CA LEU A 230 21.31 -3.75 4.45
C LEU A 230 20.51 -2.56 4.97
N ARG A 231 20.56 -2.35 6.28
CA ARG A 231 19.93 -1.21 6.95
C ARG A 231 20.87 -0.55 7.93
N ILE A 232 20.62 0.74 8.16
CA ILE A 232 21.22 1.52 9.22
C ILE A 232 20.12 1.92 10.19
N THR A 233 20.44 1.92 11.48
CA THR A 233 19.55 2.41 12.52
C THR A 233 20.22 3.54 13.27
N LEU A 234 19.47 4.59 13.57
CA LEU A 234 19.91 5.75 14.34
C LEU A 234 18.91 5.98 15.47
N GLY A 235 19.38 6.07 16.71
CA GLY A 235 18.47 6.17 17.83
C GLY A 235 19.06 6.81 19.06
N ALA A 236 18.26 6.79 20.11
CA ALA A 236 18.66 7.21 21.45
C ALA A 236 18.20 6.17 22.47
N SER A 237 18.99 5.98 23.51
CA SER A 237 18.73 5.03 24.58
C SER A 237 18.87 5.65 25.96
N ALA A 238 18.13 5.10 26.91
CA ALA A 238 18.28 5.37 28.33
C ALA A 238 18.16 4.07 29.12
N ALA A 239 19.00 3.90 30.13
CA ALA A 239 19.03 2.70 30.96
C ALA A 239 19.28 3.02 32.43
N ALA A 240 18.74 2.16 33.28
CA ALA A 240 19.13 2.07 34.69
C ALA A 240 19.89 0.76 34.90
N ALA A 241 20.87 0.78 35.80
CA ALA A 241 21.72 -0.35 36.09
C ALA A 241 21.78 -0.61 37.58
N SER A 242 21.77 -1.89 37.97
CA SER A 242 22.29 -2.34 39.26
C SER A 242 23.79 -2.58 39.10
N VAL A 243 24.58 -1.99 39.99
CA VAL A 243 26.05 -2.04 39.96
C VAL A 243 26.53 -2.71 41.23
N ARG A 244 27.32 -3.76 41.07
CA ARG A 244 27.99 -4.44 42.18
C ARG A 244 29.49 -4.35 42.03
N LEU A 245 30.16 -3.92 43.09
CA LEU A 245 31.60 -3.82 43.18
C LEU A 245 32.11 -4.79 44.24
N SER A 246 32.93 -5.76 43.84
CA SER A 246 33.58 -6.66 44.79
C SER A 246 34.83 -6.01 45.38
N ASN A 247 35.34 -6.47 46.54
CA ASN A 247 36.62 -6.01 47.11
C ASN A 247 36.78 -4.47 47.24
N VAL A 248 35.67 -3.76 47.44
CA VAL A 248 35.63 -2.34 47.81
C VAL A 248 35.29 -2.20 49.29
N THR A 249 35.75 -1.11 49.91
CA THR A 249 35.52 -0.82 51.33
C THR A 249 34.24 -0.01 51.57
N ALA A 250 33.80 0.76 50.58
CA ALA A 250 32.56 1.52 50.60
C ALA A 250 32.06 1.82 49.18
N VAL A 251 30.74 1.95 49.03
CA VAL A 251 30.05 2.45 47.83
C VAL A 251 29.10 3.55 48.27
N ASP A 252 29.00 4.65 47.50
CA ASP A 252 28.18 5.82 47.87
C ASP A 252 28.53 6.40 49.26
N ASP A 253 29.82 6.33 49.64
CA ASP A 253 30.33 6.70 50.97
C ASP A 253 29.69 5.91 52.14
N LEU A 254 29.05 4.77 51.87
CA LEU A 254 28.51 3.83 52.86
C LEU A 254 29.51 2.69 53.12
N PRO A 255 30.11 2.59 54.33
CA PRO A 255 31.08 1.54 54.65
C PRO A 255 30.47 0.14 54.59
N GLY A 256 31.20 -0.79 53.97
CA GLY A 256 30.78 -2.20 53.83
C GLY A 256 29.76 -2.47 52.73
N GLU A 257 29.19 -1.42 52.12
CA GLU A 257 28.26 -1.53 51.00
C GLU A 257 28.99 -1.92 49.71
N GLN A 258 28.37 -2.77 48.89
CA GLN A 258 28.93 -3.28 47.64
C GLN A 258 27.99 -3.09 46.45
N ASP A 259 26.70 -2.87 46.71
CA ASP A 259 25.66 -2.76 45.71
C ASP A 259 25.15 -1.32 45.64
N THR A 260 24.85 -0.86 44.43
CA THR A 260 24.21 0.43 44.18
C THR A 260 23.52 0.42 42.82
N TRP A 261 23.05 1.57 42.36
CA TRP A 261 22.47 1.75 41.03
C TRP A 261 23.18 2.83 40.22
N SER A 262 23.03 2.80 38.91
CA SER A 262 23.46 3.89 38.04
C SER A 262 22.42 4.10 36.96
N ALA A 263 22.57 5.18 36.20
CA ALA A 263 21.76 5.45 35.03
C ALA A 263 22.64 5.99 33.92
N ARG A 264 22.27 5.72 32.67
CA ARG A 264 22.95 6.26 31.49
C ARG A 264 21.95 6.66 30.42
N ALA A 265 22.35 7.61 29.58
CA ALA A 265 21.65 7.92 28.34
C ALA A 265 22.66 8.13 27.22
N GLY A 266 22.25 7.89 25.98
CA GLY A 266 23.14 8.00 24.84
C GLY A 266 22.41 7.94 23.50
N ALA A 267 23.19 8.03 22.44
CA ALA A 267 22.77 7.75 21.08
C ALA A 267 23.13 6.32 20.70
N GLN A 268 22.54 5.83 19.62
CA GLN A 268 22.83 4.53 19.04
C GLN A 268 22.94 4.66 17.52
N ILE A 269 23.92 3.96 16.96
CA ILE A 269 24.08 3.79 15.52
C ILE A 269 24.30 2.31 15.26
N SER A 270 23.52 1.68 14.39
CA SER A 270 23.73 0.29 13.98
C SER A 270 23.78 0.13 12.48
N VAL A 271 24.47 -0.92 12.04
CA VAL A 271 24.43 -1.45 10.69
C VAL A 271 24.02 -2.91 10.78
N ASP A 272 22.92 -3.27 10.13
CA ASP A 272 22.43 -4.65 10.10
C ASP A 272 22.43 -5.19 8.67
N THR A 273 22.91 -6.42 8.52
CA THR A 273 22.88 -7.18 7.27
C THR A 273 21.93 -8.37 7.39
N ARG A 274 21.11 -8.61 6.37
CA ARG A 274 20.20 -9.76 6.33
C ARG A 274 20.99 -11.01 5.98
N ILE A 275 20.94 -12.01 6.85
CA ILE A 275 21.66 -13.28 6.65
C ILE A 275 20.77 -14.40 6.11
N GLY A 276 19.44 -14.28 6.26
CA GLY A 276 18.49 -15.22 5.67
C GLY A 276 17.10 -15.10 6.29
N GLY A 277 16.06 -15.17 5.46
CA GLY A 277 14.66 -15.06 5.93
C GLY A 277 14.45 -13.86 6.86
N PRO A 278 13.92 -14.06 8.09
CA PRO A 278 13.70 -13.00 9.07
C PRO A 278 14.94 -12.58 9.87
N LEU A 279 16.12 -13.17 9.60
CA LEU A 279 17.31 -13.02 10.43
C LEU A 279 18.25 -11.91 9.94
N TRP A 280 18.72 -11.12 10.90
CA TRP A 280 19.62 -9.99 10.73
C TRP A 280 20.82 -10.12 11.65
N LEU A 281 22.01 -9.88 11.12
CA LEU A 281 23.25 -9.73 11.88
C LEU A 281 23.59 -8.25 11.97
N GLY A 282 23.67 -7.73 13.19
CA GLY A 282 23.91 -6.31 13.46
C GLY A 282 25.21 -6.06 14.17
N MET A 283 25.81 -4.90 13.90
CA MET A 283 26.84 -4.29 14.73
C MET A 283 26.35 -2.90 15.14
N HIS A 284 26.48 -2.56 16.43
CA HIS A 284 26.00 -1.29 16.96
C HIS A 284 27.02 -0.60 17.85
N LEU A 285 27.06 0.73 17.74
CA LEU A 285 27.87 1.65 18.53
C LEU A 285 26.94 2.53 19.37
N GLU A 286 27.27 2.69 20.65
CA GLU A 286 26.46 3.42 21.63
C GLU A 286 27.29 4.44 22.40
N PRO A 287 27.50 5.64 21.85
CA PRO A 287 28.07 6.74 22.61
C PRO A 287 27.03 7.31 23.58
N GLY A 288 27.43 7.56 24.82
CA GLY A 288 26.55 8.11 25.84
C GLY A 288 27.32 8.65 27.04
N ALA A 289 26.58 8.87 28.12
CA ALA A 289 27.11 9.31 29.39
C ALA A 289 26.38 8.63 30.57
N VAL A 290 27.15 8.38 31.62
CA VAL A 290 26.64 7.99 32.93
C VAL A 290 26.01 9.23 33.58
N LEU A 291 24.73 9.15 33.89
CA LEU A 291 23.92 10.20 34.49
C LEU A 291 24.02 10.20 36.02
N ARG A 292 24.21 9.03 36.63
CA ARG A 292 24.46 8.89 38.07
C ARG A 292 25.85 8.31 38.29
N ALA A 293 26.78 9.16 38.72
CA ALA A 293 28.10 8.73 39.14
C ALA A 293 27.99 7.76 40.33
N VAL A 294 28.86 6.76 40.35
CA VAL A 294 28.98 5.80 41.45
C VAL A 294 30.35 5.98 42.10
N PRO A 295 30.46 6.80 43.17
CA PRO A 295 31.69 6.89 43.94
C PRO A 295 31.89 5.63 44.78
N PHE A 296 33.13 5.15 44.83
CA PHE A 296 33.51 4.00 45.65
C PHE A 296 34.90 4.18 46.26
N ARG A 297 35.20 3.40 47.30
CA ARG A 297 36.52 3.33 47.91
C ARG A 297 37.11 1.96 47.67
N ASN A 298 38.26 1.91 46.98
CA ASN A 298 38.93 0.65 46.70
C ASN A 298 39.57 0.05 47.97
N ALA A 299 40.14 -1.15 47.85
CA ALA A 299 40.80 -1.85 48.96
C ALA A 299 41.98 -1.06 49.58
N ALA A 300 42.62 -0.18 48.79
CA ALA A 300 43.69 0.70 49.27
C ALA A 300 43.17 1.98 49.96
N GLY A 301 41.84 2.17 50.03
CA GLY A 301 41.21 3.34 50.63
C GLY A 301 41.15 4.57 49.72
N ASN A 302 41.64 4.47 48.48
CA ASN A 302 41.55 5.55 47.51
C ASN A 302 40.09 5.69 47.03
N ARG A 303 39.68 6.94 46.81
CA ARG A 303 38.36 7.28 46.28
C ARG A 303 38.43 7.26 44.75
N ASP A 304 37.58 6.45 44.15
CA ASP A 304 37.40 6.34 42.71
C ASP A 304 35.91 6.54 42.37
N GLU A 305 35.58 6.74 41.09
CA GLU A 305 34.20 6.84 40.66
C GLU A 305 33.96 6.25 39.27
N ILE A 306 32.74 5.73 39.07
CA ILE A 306 32.21 5.35 37.76
C ILE A 306 31.37 6.52 37.27
N ALA A 307 31.88 7.30 36.32
CA ALA A 307 31.22 8.50 35.82
C ALA A 307 31.64 8.83 34.38
N GLY A 308 30.98 9.84 33.80
CA GLY A 308 31.40 10.44 32.53
C GLY A 308 30.95 9.67 31.30
N ALA A 309 31.81 9.65 30.28
CA ALA A 309 31.47 9.10 28.97
C ALA A 309 31.29 7.56 29.00
N TRP A 310 30.40 7.09 28.15
CA TRP A 310 30.12 5.68 27.89
C TRP A 310 30.30 5.42 26.40
N LEU A 311 31.12 4.43 26.03
CA LEU A 311 31.29 4.01 24.65
C LEU A 311 30.99 2.51 24.53
N GLY A 312 29.76 2.19 24.12
CA GLY A 312 29.30 0.83 23.91
C GLY A 312 29.56 0.34 22.48
N LEU A 313 29.90 -0.94 22.33
CA LEU A 313 29.97 -1.67 21.07
C LEU A 313 29.28 -3.01 21.26
N GLY A 314 28.44 -3.43 20.32
CA GLY A 314 27.85 -4.75 20.38
C GLY A 314 27.60 -5.38 19.02
N PHE A 315 27.35 -6.68 19.07
CA PHE A 315 26.89 -7.47 17.94
C PHE A 315 25.56 -8.08 18.30
N SER A 316 24.66 -8.22 17.34
CA SER A 316 23.35 -8.82 17.57
C SER A 316 22.97 -9.79 16.46
N LEU A 317 22.30 -10.87 16.83
CA LEU A 317 21.50 -11.68 15.94
C LEU A 317 20.04 -11.38 16.25
N THR A 318 19.31 -10.84 15.27
CA THR A 318 17.93 -10.39 15.44
C THR A 318 17.00 -11.14 14.50
N ALA A 319 15.93 -11.72 15.04
CA ALA A 319 14.83 -12.27 14.28
C ALA A 319 13.68 -11.25 14.20
N GLU A 320 13.14 -11.02 13.01
CA GLU A 320 12.08 -10.05 12.77
C GLU A 320 10.82 -10.70 12.18
N ALA A 321 9.70 -10.56 12.86
CA ALA A 321 8.38 -11.01 12.42
C ALA A 321 7.55 -9.80 11.97
N VAL A 322 7.28 -9.71 10.67
CA VAL A 322 6.46 -8.63 10.09
C VAL A 322 4.98 -9.01 10.25
N SER A 323 4.18 -8.06 10.74
CA SER A 323 2.73 -8.18 10.73
C SER A 323 2.24 -8.22 9.27
N SER A 324 1.64 -9.34 8.87
CA SER A 324 0.81 -9.34 7.67
C SER A 324 -0.44 -8.54 7.97
N GLY A 325 -0.54 -7.34 7.40
CA GLY A 325 -1.79 -6.60 7.42
C GLY A 325 -2.88 -7.48 6.82
N SER A 326 -3.83 -7.92 7.66
CA SER A 326 -5.08 -8.50 7.18
C SER A 326 -5.80 -7.38 6.44
N THR A 327 -5.71 -7.39 5.11
CA THR A 327 -6.63 -6.67 4.25
C THR A 327 -8.02 -7.27 4.50
N ARG A 328 -8.83 -6.55 5.29
CA ARG A 328 -10.28 -6.71 5.31
C ARG A 328 -10.90 -5.71 4.35
#